data_AF-A0A1L3SXH1-F1
#
_entry.id   AF-A0A1L3SXH1-F1
#
_cell.length_a   1.000
_cell.length_b   1.000
_cell.length_c   1.000
_cell.angle_alpha   90.00
_cell.angle_beta   90.00
_cell.angle_gamma   90.00
#
_symmetry.space_group_name_H-M   'P 1'
#
loop_
_entity.id
_entity.type
_entity.pdbx_description
1 polymer ?
#
loop_
_entity_poly.entity_id
_entity_poly.type
_entity_poly.pdbx_seq_one_letter_code
_entity_poly.pdbx_strand_id
1 'polypeptide(L)' 'MTPEGDKRKYDVTLVETIVHTFTVELPDTVKEEDRHEAAEHAFLDDKIDFHGQSIIEREVENVTPQG' A
#
# COMPACT_ATOMS: atom_id res chain seq x y z
N MET A 1 18.21 -20.04 27.94
CA MET A 1 18.10 -21.06 26.88
C MET A 1 16.65 -21.48 26.81
N THR A 2 15.90 -20.97 25.84
CA THR A 2 14.64 -21.61 25.48
C THR A 2 14.99 -22.97 24.88
N PRO A 3 14.36 -24.07 25.32
CA PRO A 3 14.61 -25.37 24.69
C PRO A 3 14.18 -25.25 23.22
N GLU A 4 15.11 -25.47 22.30
CA GLU A 4 14.77 -25.67 20.89
C GLU A 4 14.02 -26.99 20.80
N GLY A 5 12.71 -26.95 21.07
CA GLY A 5 11.80 -28.04 20.76
C GLY A 5 11.77 -28.29 19.25
N ASP A 6 11.33 -29.49 18.86
CA ASP A 6 11.24 -29.91 17.46
C ASP A 6 10.59 -28.83 16.59
N LYS A 7 11.32 -28.35 15.58
CA LYS A 7 10.85 -27.31 14.65
C LYS A 7 9.83 -27.92 13.69
N ARG A 8 8.60 -27.39 13.68
CA ARG A 8 7.55 -27.77 12.72
C ARG A 8 7.40 -26.73 11.63
N LYS A 9 7.08 -27.17 10.42
CA LYS A 9 6.81 -26.29 9.28
C LYS A 9 5.33 -25.90 9.25
N TYR A 10 5.07 -24.66 8.86
CA TYR A 10 3.73 -24.12 8.71
C TYR A 10 3.64 -23.32 7.43
N ASP A 11 2.55 -23.49 6.69
CA ASP A 11 2.15 -22.58 5.64
C ASP A 11 1.44 -21.39 6.26
N VAL A 12 1.85 -20.18 5.88
CA VAL A 12 1.28 -18.92 6.36
C VAL A 12 0.68 -18.17 5.19
N THR A 13 -0.62 -17.88 5.26
CA THR A 13 -1.28 -16.98 4.32
C THR A 13 -1.30 -15.57 4.91
N LEU A 14 -0.78 -14.61 4.15
CA LEU A 14 -0.78 -13.20 4.50
C LEU A 14 -1.74 -12.47 3.55
N VAL A 15 -2.59 -11.62 4.11
CA VAL A 15 -3.37 -10.64 3.35
C VAL A 15 -2.76 -9.27 3.60
N GLU A 16 -2.47 -8.54 2.52
CA GLU A 16 -1.90 -7.21 2.58
C GLU A 16 -2.80 -6.19 1.88
N THR A 17 -3.03 -5.06 2.53
CA THR A 17 -3.63 -3.87 1.92
C THR A 17 -2.56 -2.78 1.87
N ILE A 18 -2.28 -2.27 0.67
CA ILE A 18 -1.32 -1.19 0.44
C ILE A 18 -2.08 0.03 -0.07
N VAL A 19 -1.96 1.14 0.66
CA VAL A 19 -2.53 2.44 0.27
C VAL A 19 -1.40 3.40 -0.01
N HIS A 20 -1.39 3.98 -1.21
CA HIS A 20 -0.45 5.03 -1.60
C HIS A 20 -1.16 6.38 -1.66
N THR A 21 -0.58 7.38 -1.00
CA THR A 21 -1.03 8.77 -1.09
C THR A 21 0.04 9.59 -1.79
N PHE A 22 -0.35 10.35 -2.82
CA PHE A 22 0.54 11.22 -3.60
C PHE A 22 0.07 12.68 -3.51
N THR A 23 1.00 13.62 -3.64
CA THR A 23 0.68 15.04 -3.77
C THR A 23 0.89 15.45 -5.23
N VAL A 24 -0.13 16.04 -5.84
CA VAL A 24 -0.07 16.58 -7.20
C VAL A 24 -0.24 18.10 -7.15
N GLU A 25 0.52 18.81 -7.98
CA GLU A 25 0.37 20.25 -8.15
C GLU A 25 -0.59 20.51 -9.32
N LEU A 26 -1.66 21.27 -9.06
CA LEU A 26 -2.63 21.67 -10.07
C LEU A 26 -2.63 23.20 -10.22
N PRO A 27 -2.84 23.75 -11.43
CA PRO A 27 -3.01 25.18 -11.61
C PRO A 27 -4.21 25.72 -10.82
N ASP A 28 -4.08 26.91 -10.21
CA ASP A 28 -5.17 27.58 -9.49
C ASP A 28 -6.41 27.89 -10.35
N THR A 29 -6.25 27.84 -11.67
CA THR A 29 -7.33 28.01 -12.65
C THR A 29 -8.24 26.79 -12.79
N VAL A 30 -7.83 25.63 -12.26
CA VAL A 30 -8.65 24.41 -12.27
C VAL A 30 -9.83 24.61 -11.32
N LYS A 31 -11.05 24.50 -11.86
CA LYS A 31 -12.27 24.62 -11.07
C LYS A 31 -12.42 23.44 -10.14
N GLU A 32 -13.14 23.64 -9.04
CA GLU A 32 -13.31 22.62 -8.01
C GLU A 32 -13.92 21.32 -8.56
N GLU A 33 -14.90 21.43 -9.45
CA GLU A 33 -15.55 20.29 -10.10
C GLU A 33 -14.60 19.46 -10.98
N ASP A 34 -13.54 20.06 -11.51
CA ASP A 34 -12.61 19.44 -12.46
C ASP A 34 -11.32 18.93 -11.77
N ARG A 35 -11.14 19.19 -10.46
CA ARG A 35 -9.89 18.84 -9.73
C ARG A 35 -9.59 17.34 -9.74
N HIS A 36 -10.62 16.50 -9.76
CA HIS A 36 -10.43 15.05 -9.77
C HIS A 36 -9.79 14.58 -11.08
N GLU A 37 -10.39 14.94 -12.22
CA GLU A 37 -9.88 14.59 -13.56
C GLU A 37 -8.49 15.21 -13.78
N ALA A 38 -8.28 16.46 -13.37
CA ALA A 38 -6.99 17.12 -13.47
C ALA A 38 -5.90 16.42 -12.62
N ALA A 39 -6.23 15.96 -11.40
CA ALA A 39 -5.32 15.21 -10.55
C ALA A 39 -4.97 13.84 -11.15
N GLU A 40 -5.94 13.15 -11.75
CA GLU A 40 -5.72 11.87 -12.43
C GLU A 40 -4.75 12.04 -13.61
N HIS A 41 -4.97 13.06 -14.46
CA HIS A 41 -4.06 13.36 -15.55
C HIS A 41 -2.66 13.74 -15.07
N ALA A 42 -2.55 14.58 -14.03
CA ALA A 42 -1.26 14.97 -13.46
C ALA A 42 -0.49 13.77 -12.90
N PHE A 43 -1.20 12.83 -12.28
CA PHE A 43 -0.63 11.58 -11.78
C PHE A 43 -0.12 10.68 -12.92
N LEU A 44 -0.88 10.54 -14.01
CA LEU A 44 -0.48 9.72 -15.17
C LEU A 44 0.65 10.33 -16.00
N ASP A 45 0.82 11.66 -15.95
CA ASP A 45 1.84 12.41 -16.70
C ASP A 45 3.21 12.50 -15.97
N ASP A 46 3.42 11.75 -14.87
CA ASP A 46 4.63 11.77 -14.04
C ASP A 46 4.99 13.15 -13.45
N LYS A 47 4.02 14.08 -13.37
CA LYS A 47 4.18 15.42 -12.74
C LYS A 47 3.84 15.37 -11.24
N ILE A 48 4.38 14.37 -10.55
CA ILE A 48 4.13 14.14 -9.13
C ILE A 48 5.38 14.52 -8.35
N ASP A 49 5.23 15.34 -7.31
CA ASP A 49 6.28 15.50 -6.31
C ASP A 49 6.25 14.28 -5.38
N PHE A 50 7.33 13.49 -5.38
CA PHE A 50 7.40 12.18 -4.71
C PHE A 50 7.58 12.31 -3.19
N HIS A 51 6.61 12.91 -2.53
CA HIS A 51 6.36 12.72 -1.10
C HIS A 51 5.21 11.74 -0.90
N GLY A 52 5.44 10.51 -1.37
CA GLY A 52 4.48 9.42 -1.23
C GLY A 52 4.52 8.83 0.19
N GLN A 53 3.37 8.76 0.86
CA GLN A 53 3.24 7.94 2.07
C GLN A 53 2.51 6.66 1.71
N SER A 54 3.10 5.52 2.10
CA SER A 54 2.44 4.21 2.01
C SER A 54 2.00 3.76 3.39
N ILE A 55 0.73 3.41 3.52
CA ILE A 55 0.23 2.66 4.67
C ILE A 55 0.12 1.21 4.23
N ILE A 56 0.77 0.33 4.98
CA ILE A 56 0.75 -1.12 4.73
C ILE A 56 0.09 -1.77 5.93
N GLU A 57 -1.10 -2.32 5.72
CA GLU A 57 -1.80 -3.14 6.69
C GLU A 57 -1.59 -4.62 6.33
N ARG A 58 -1.14 -5.39 7.31
CA ARG A 58 -0.80 -6.81 7.14
C ARG A 58 -1.51 -7.64 8.18
N GLU A 59 -2.21 -8.66 7.72
CA GLU A 59 -2.87 -9.61 8.60
C GLU A 59 -2.50 -11.04 8.20
N VAL A 60 -2.22 -11.87 9.20
CA VAL A 60 -2.07 -13.31 9.01
C VAL A 60 -3.46 -13.90 8.98
N GLU A 61 -3.90 -14.34 7.80
CA GLU A 61 -5.22 -14.93 7.62
C GLU A 61 -5.27 -16.38 8.10
N ASN A 62 -4.19 -17.14 7.87
CA ASN A 62 -4.16 -18.56 8.21
C ASN A 62 -2.74 -19.06 8.49
N VAL A 63 -2.65 -20.08 9.35
CA VAL A 63 -1.42 -20.82 9.68
C VAL A 63 -1.75 -22.31 9.68
N THR A 64 -1.29 -23.06 8.68
CA THR A 64 -1.57 -24.50 8.54
C THR A 64 -0.30 -25.32 8.76
N PRO A 65 -0.29 -26.32 9.67
CA PRO A 65 0.87 -27.19 9.83
C PRO A 65 1.10 -28.03 8.57
N GLN A 66 2.36 -28.16 8.16
CA GLN A 66 2.76 -29.15 7.15
C GLN A 66 3.06 -30.49 7.84
N GLY A 67 2.51 -31.57 7.28
CA GLY A 67 2.73 -32.95 7.71
C GLY A 67 4.09 -33.51 7.33
#